data_AF-A0A9J7GW77-F1
#
_entry.id   AF-A0A9J7GW77-F1
#
_cell.length_a   1.000
_cell.length_b   1.000
_cell.length_c   1.000
_cell.angle_alpha   90.00
_cell.angle_beta   90.00
_cell.angle_gamma   90.00
#
_symmetry.space_group_name_H-M   'P 1'
#
loop_
_entity.id
_entity.type
_entity.pdbx_description
1 polymer ?
#
loop_
_entity_poly.entity_id
_entity_poly.type
_entity_poly.pdbx_seq_one_letter_code
_entity_poly.pdbx_strand_id
1 'polypeptide(L)'
;MSRTMRMRQTAAAFCLLALILHFLPQSTAAEQVNCLNGGSWNGEICLCPNGFTGNLCQDRVPVVICQNGGSWDGLKCQCTSLFYGPRCEDVVESFEIEKTVTAAVEVSVTVTSQNYSEKLEDPKSEEFKKFNETFTEQMKMIYAEIPEYEGVVIKSLRKGSIVVDYDVILKTRYTPEYETVFQSISSNMKEKIENATKLQVTVNNNCSALLCFNSTATKVQNVSNFVISNETCQQQVGEEYAKYVFTETKGDKVHCITACSAGYKTSLDCHYGKCQLQRSGPQCLCLTTDTHWYSGETCDWGIQKSLVYGLVGAAVAVLLVILVILGVLSTRFRREANRQKFKVSQMQKWNEEEGRNPGAFHNVGFDHNEEGENYVHLGSMYSNFEASLSHINPEEKIQIQRPEIVMTSL
;
A
#
# COMPACT_ATOMS: atom_id res chain seq x y z
N MET A 1 71.12 59.41 -2.58
CA MET A 1 70.08 58.56 -3.21
C MET A 1 70.64 57.20 -3.54
N SER A 2 70.75 56.28 -2.56
CA SER A 2 71.02 54.86 -2.82
C SER A 2 70.90 54.10 -1.50
N ARG A 3 69.70 53.57 -1.19
CA ARG A 3 69.45 52.50 -0.17
C ARG A 3 67.97 52.15 0.01
N THR A 4 67.04 52.93 -0.54
CA THR A 4 65.57 52.70 -0.41
C THR A 4 64.92 51.96 -1.59
N MET A 5 65.70 51.30 -2.45
CA MET A 5 65.15 50.56 -3.61
C MET A 5 65.34 49.03 -3.54
N ARG A 6 66.10 48.51 -2.57
CA ARG A 6 66.40 47.06 -2.48
C ARG A 6 65.50 46.26 -1.53
N MET A 7 64.67 46.90 -0.70
CA MET A 7 63.77 46.22 0.24
C MET A 7 62.34 46.04 -0.28
N ARG A 8 61.92 46.77 -1.33
CA ARG A 8 60.55 46.63 -1.90
C ARG A 8 60.43 45.50 -2.92
N GLN A 9 61.52 45.08 -3.57
CA GLN A 9 61.50 43.97 -4.53
C GLN A 9 61.51 42.59 -3.86
N THR A 10 62.07 42.44 -2.65
CA THR A 10 62.09 41.16 -1.94
C THR A 10 60.75 40.85 -1.28
N ALA A 11 60.07 41.84 -0.68
CA ALA A 11 58.76 41.63 -0.06
C ALA A 11 57.66 41.27 -1.07
N ALA A 12 57.66 41.88 -2.26
CA ALA A 12 56.69 41.57 -3.32
C ALA A 12 56.91 40.17 -3.92
N ALA A 13 58.16 39.72 -4.06
CA ALA A 13 58.48 38.38 -4.57
C ALA A 13 58.07 37.26 -3.60
N PHE A 14 58.23 37.47 -2.29
CA PHE A 14 57.78 36.50 -1.27
C PHE A 14 56.25 36.43 -1.16
N CYS A 15 55.54 37.53 -1.38
CA CYS A 15 54.07 37.56 -1.34
C CYS A 15 53.44 36.88 -2.57
N LEU A 16 54.06 37.00 -3.75
CA LEU A 16 53.62 36.31 -4.96
C LEU A 16 53.93 34.80 -4.92
N LEU A 17 55.05 34.37 -4.33
CA LEU A 17 55.32 32.94 -4.14
C LEU A 17 54.37 32.29 -3.13
N ALA A 18 54.00 32.99 -2.06
CA ALA A 18 53.02 32.49 -1.07
C ALA A 18 51.61 32.36 -1.66
N LEU A 19 51.20 33.29 -2.53
CA LEU A 19 49.93 33.20 -3.26
C LEU A 19 49.94 32.05 -4.29
N ILE A 20 51.04 31.83 -5.01
CA ILE A 20 51.14 30.73 -5.99
C ILE A 20 51.20 29.35 -5.30
N LEU A 21 51.77 29.25 -4.09
CA LEU A 21 51.74 28.02 -3.27
C LEU A 21 50.36 27.69 -2.70
N HIS A 22 49.43 28.66 -2.62
CA HIS A 22 48.03 28.43 -2.23
C HIS A 22 47.11 28.05 -3.42
N PHE A 23 47.61 28.17 -4.65
CA PHE A 23 46.91 27.74 -5.88
C PHE A 23 47.57 26.54 -6.55
N LEU A 24 48.50 25.85 -5.87
CA LEU A 24 48.83 24.49 -6.27
C LEU A 24 47.58 23.63 -6.03
N PRO A 25 47.05 22.94 -7.04
CA PRO A 25 46.01 21.95 -6.80
C PRO A 25 46.63 20.96 -5.83
N GLN A 26 46.11 20.93 -4.60
CA GLN A 26 46.34 19.79 -3.73
C GLN A 26 45.79 18.61 -4.52
N SER A 27 46.69 17.83 -5.11
CA SER A 27 46.42 16.45 -5.44
C SER A 27 46.13 15.81 -4.08
N THR A 28 44.87 15.88 -3.67
CA THR A 28 44.31 14.96 -2.70
C THR A 28 44.59 13.61 -3.32
N ALA A 29 45.56 12.89 -2.75
CA ALA A 29 45.71 11.47 -2.99
C ALA A 29 44.29 10.89 -2.95
N ALA A 30 43.86 10.24 -4.03
CA ALA A 30 42.54 9.61 -4.08
C ALA A 30 42.47 8.69 -2.87
N GLU A 31 41.75 9.13 -1.83
CA GLU A 31 41.48 8.32 -0.66
C GLU A 31 40.75 7.10 -1.21
N GLN A 32 41.38 5.93 -1.08
CA GLN A 32 40.82 4.70 -1.62
C GLN A 32 39.53 4.41 -0.84
N VAL A 33 38.40 4.84 -1.40
CA VAL A 33 37.09 4.73 -0.77
C VAL A 33 36.78 3.24 -0.62
N ASN A 34 36.76 2.77 0.63
CA ASN A 34 36.48 1.38 0.94
C ASN A 34 35.04 1.22 1.41
N CYS A 35 34.21 0.61 0.58
CA CYS A 35 32.82 0.32 0.90
C CYS A 35 32.74 -0.86 1.90
N LEU A 36 31.94 -0.71 2.96
CA LEU A 36 31.78 -1.73 4.00
C LEU A 36 30.67 -2.73 3.66
N ASN A 37 30.58 -3.82 4.43
CA ASN A 37 29.51 -4.82 4.37
C ASN A 37 29.27 -5.45 2.98
N GLY A 38 30.30 -5.49 2.13
CA GLY A 38 30.21 -6.05 0.77
C GLY A 38 29.69 -5.08 -0.29
N GLY A 39 29.66 -3.77 -0.01
CA GLY A 39 29.36 -2.74 -1.02
C GLY A 39 30.42 -2.65 -2.12
N SER A 40 30.00 -2.19 -3.30
CA SER A 40 30.87 -2.00 -4.47
C SER A 40 31.03 -0.52 -4.82
N TRP A 41 32.23 -0.09 -5.18
CA TRP A 41 32.50 1.30 -5.55
C TRP A 41 32.29 1.51 -7.07
N ASN A 42 31.43 2.45 -7.46
CA ASN A 42 31.16 2.76 -8.87
C ASN A 42 31.88 4.02 -9.39
N GLY A 43 32.90 4.51 -8.68
CA GLY A 43 33.66 5.72 -9.07
C GLY A 43 33.20 7.02 -8.39
N GLU A 44 31.93 7.09 -7.96
CA GLU A 44 31.38 8.28 -7.27
C GLU A 44 30.75 7.97 -5.91
N ILE A 45 30.08 6.82 -5.77
CA ILE A 45 29.39 6.39 -4.54
C ILE A 45 29.58 4.88 -4.29
N CYS A 46 29.43 4.46 -3.03
CA CYS A 46 29.31 3.04 -2.67
C CYS A 46 27.89 2.52 -2.96
N LEU A 47 27.79 1.49 -3.79
CA LEU A 47 26.56 0.74 -4.03
C LEU A 47 26.41 -0.29 -2.91
N CYS A 48 25.41 -0.08 -2.05
CA CYS A 48 25.22 -0.90 -0.87
C CYS A 48 24.37 -2.14 -1.15
N PRO A 49 24.76 -3.31 -0.61
CA PRO A 49 23.93 -4.49 -0.69
C PRO A 49 22.68 -4.32 0.16
N ASN A 50 21.65 -5.08 -0.17
CA ASN A 50 20.36 -5.00 0.50
C ASN A 50 20.49 -5.23 2.02
N GLY A 51 19.87 -4.36 2.82
CA GLY A 51 20.01 -4.33 4.27
C GLY A 51 21.10 -3.39 4.80
N PHE A 52 21.77 -2.64 3.93
CA PHE A 52 22.77 -1.64 4.31
C PHE A 52 22.56 -0.30 3.59
N THR A 53 22.88 0.80 4.26
CA THR A 53 22.84 2.17 3.72
C THR A 53 24.01 3.00 4.26
N GLY A 54 24.09 4.27 3.86
CA GLY A 54 25.17 5.19 4.20
C GLY A 54 26.19 5.34 3.06
N ASN A 55 27.00 6.39 3.12
CA ASN A 55 28.00 6.71 2.09
C ASN A 55 29.08 5.63 1.91
N LEU A 56 29.31 4.79 2.93
CA LEU A 56 30.22 3.65 2.90
C LEU A 56 29.51 2.34 3.25
N CYS A 57 28.17 2.28 3.17
CA CYS A 57 27.38 1.09 3.54
C CYS A 57 27.54 0.64 5.00
N GLN A 58 27.83 1.57 5.90
CA GLN A 58 28.08 1.30 7.32
C GLN A 58 26.81 1.02 8.14
N ASP A 59 25.66 1.56 7.70
CA ASP A 59 24.44 1.55 8.48
C ASP A 59 23.59 0.33 8.13
N ARG A 60 23.09 -0.40 9.12
CA ARG A 60 22.17 -1.51 8.91
C ARG A 60 20.74 -1.00 8.80
N VAL A 61 20.04 -1.44 7.76
CA VAL A 61 18.61 -1.17 7.54
C VAL A 61 17.85 -2.48 7.35
N PRO A 62 16.52 -2.49 7.55
CA PRO A 62 15.70 -3.66 7.24
C PRO A 62 15.90 -4.09 5.78
N VAL A 63 16.07 -5.40 5.57
CA VAL A 63 16.22 -5.99 4.24
C VAL A 63 14.92 -5.80 3.47
N VAL A 64 15.00 -5.22 2.28
CA VAL A 64 13.84 -5.02 1.40
C VAL A 64 13.69 -6.21 0.48
N ILE A 65 12.67 -7.05 0.70
CA ILE A 65 12.41 -8.19 -0.20
C ILE A 65 11.52 -7.71 -1.35
N CYS A 66 12.05 -7.75 -2.57
CA CYS A 66 11.31 -7.52 -3.81
C CYS A 66 10.37 -8.70 -4.09
N GLN A 67 9.13 -8.41 -4.41
CA GLN A 67 8.09 -9.39 -4.72
C GLN A 67 8.00 -9.61 -6.24
N ASN A 68 7.22 -10.62 -6.66
CA ASN A 68 6.82 -10.83 -8.05
C ASN A 68 7.98 -10.87 -9.07
N GLY A 69 9.11 -11.46 -8.68
CA GLY A 69 10.28 -11.60 -9.54
C GLY A 69 11.10 -10.33 -9.74
N GLY A 70 10.83 -9.27 -8.96
CA GLY A 70 11.68 -8.07 -8.96
C GLY A 70 13.09 -8.34 -8.41
N SER A 71 14.08 -7.63 -8.93
CA SER A 71 15.48 -7.72 -8.50
C SER A 71 15.90 -6.46 -7.75
N TRP A 72 16.75 -6.59 -6.73
CA TRP A 72 17.29 -5.42 -6.01
C TRP A 72 18.50 -4.88 -6.75
N ASP A 73 18.48 -3.61 -7.16
CA ASP A 73 19.58 -2.97 -7.92
C ASP A 73 20.63 -2.28 -7.03
N GLY A 74 20.47 -2.35 -5.70
CA GLY A 74 21.32 -1.64 -4.72
C GLY A 74 20.63 -0.43 -4.10
N LEU A 75 19.58 0.11 -4.73
CA LEU A 75 18.85 1.29 -4.26
C LEU A 75 17.35 1.05 -4.17
N LYS A 76 16.77 0.31 -5.12
CA LYS A 76 15.34 0.03 -5.22
C LYS A 76 15.09 -1.36 -5.79
N CYS A 77 13.84 -1.81 -5.69
CA CYS A 77 13.38 -2.97 -6.43
C CYS A 77 13.15 -2.60 -7.90
N GLN A 78 13.87 -3.26 -8.79
CA GLN A 78 13.66 -3.24 -10.22
C GLN A 78 12.60 -4.27 -10.57
N CYS A 79 11.39 -3.79 -10.87
CA CYS A 79 10.24 -4.63 -11.15
C CYS A 79 10.24 -5.13 -12.58
N THR A 80 9.65 -6.31 -12.79
CA THR A 80 9.30 -6.77 -14.14
C THR A 80 8.20 -5.89 -14.71
N SER A 81 7.98 -5.92 -16.02
CA SER A 81 7.08 -4.99 -16.75
C SER A 81 5.62 -4.97 -16.26
N LEU A 82 5.22 -5.94 -15.45
CA LEU A 82 3.85 -6.15 -14.98
C LEU A 82 3.60 -5.69 -13.54
N PHE A 83 4.66 -5.30 -12.82
CA PHE A 83 4.55 -4.91 -11.42
C PHE A 83 5.19 -3.56 -11.16
N TYR A 84 4.70 -2.87 -10.13
CA TYR A 84 5.22 -1.60 -9.66
C TYR A 84 5.13 -1.51 -8.14
N GLY A 85 5.59 -0.38 -7.59
CA GLY A 85 5.66 -0.15 -6.14
C GLY A 85 7.09 -0.32 -5.61
N PRO A 86 7.34 0.10 -4.35
CA PRO A 86 8.67 0.08 -3.74
C PRO A 86 9.24 -1.35 -3.59
N ARG A 87 8.37 -2.36 -3.57
CA ARG A 87 8.71 -3.78 -3.45
C ARG A 87 8.15 -4.61 -4.60
N CYS A 88 7.72 -3.99 -5.70
CA CYS A 88 7.04 -4.67 -6.82
C CYS A 88 5.78 -5.43 -6.37
N GLU A 89 5.08 -4.91 -5.37
CA GLU A 89 3.90 -5.52 -4.76
C GLU A 89 2.62 -5.31 -5.57
N ASP A 90 2.58 -4.26 -6.41
CA ASP A 90 1.37 -3.85 -7.12
C ASP A 90 1.40 -4.31 -8.57
N VAL A 91 0.25 -4.72 -9.10
CA VAL A 91 0.08 -5.13 -10.52
C VAL A 91 -0.31 -3.92 -11.34
N VAL A 92 0.33 -3.71 -12.48
CA VAL A 92 -0.02 -2.64 -13.42
C VAL A 92 -1.47 -2.81 -13.89
N GLU A 93 -2.25 -1.73 -13.86
CA GLU A 93 -3.69 -1.77 -14.14
C GLU A 93 -3.99 -2.27 -15.55
N SER A 94 -3.19 -1.87 -16.55
CA SER A 94 -3.26 -2.40 -17.90
C SER A 94 -1.91 -2.26 -18.61
N PHE A 95 -1.60 -3.20 -19.50
CA PHE A 95 -0.43 -3.10 -20.38
C PHE A 95 -0.80 -3.59 -21.78
N GLU A 96 -0.14 -3.01 -22.78
CA GLU A 96 -0.32 -3.38 -24.17
C GLU A 96 0.53 -4.62 -24.48
N ILE A 97 -0.09 -5.63 -25.10
CA ILE A 97 0.65 -6.75 -25.67
C ILE A 97 0.63 -6.65 -27.19
N GLU A 98 1.79 -6.95 -27.78
CA GLU A 98 1.88 -7.11 -29.21
C GLU A 98 1.15 -8.40 -29.57
N LYS A 99 0.11 -8.29 -30.40
CA LYS A 99 -0.51 -9.46 -31.01
C LYS A 99 0.59 -10.21 -31.78
N THR A 100 0.76 -11.50 -31.51
CA THR A 100 1.67 -12.33 -32.29
C THR A 100 0.89 -13.41 -33.02
N VAL A 101 1.38 -13.76 -34.20
CA VAL A 101 0.86 -14.89 -34.97
C VAL A 101 1.96 -15.92 -35.05
N THR A 102 1.60 -17.14 -34.70
CA THR A 102 2.46 -18.30 -34.84
C THR A 102 1.95 -19.13 -36.01
N ALA A 103 2.85 -19.55 -36.88
CA ALA A 103 2.54 -20.47 -37.98
C ALA A 103 3.46 -21.68 -37.91
N ALA A 104 2.91 -22.86 -38.22
CA ALA A 104 3.67 -24.08 -38.38
C ALA A 104 3.78 -24.44 -39.86
N VAL A 105 5.00 -24.70 -40.33
CA VAL A 105 5.26 -25.18 -41.69
C VAL A 105 5.78 -26.60 -41.61
N GLU A 106 5.06 -27.55 -42.20
CA GLU A 106 5.45 -28.95 -42.18
C GLU A 106 6.53 -29.22 -43.24
N VAL A 107 7.63 -29.80 -42.78
CA VAL A 107 8.79 -30.13 -43.61
C VAL A 107 9.20 -31.59 -43.35
N SER A 108 9.63 -32.25 -44.40
CA SER A 108 10.21 -33.60 -44.35
C SER A 108 11.61 -33.57 -44.95
N VAL A 109 12.59 -34.05 -44.20
CA VAL A 109 13.98 -34.21 -44.65
C VAL A 109 14.48 -35.61 -44.32
N THR A 110 15.43 -36.10 -45.10
CA THR A 110 16.08 -37.40 -44.82
C THR A 110 17.52 -37.16 -44.39
N VAL A 111 17.86 -37.55 -43.17
CA VAL A 111 19.22 -37.48 -42.61
C VAL A 111 20.00 -38.73 -43.03
N THR A 112 21.20 -38.55 -43.56
CA THR A 112 22.07 -39.62 -44.08
C THR A 112 23.37 -39.78 -43.30
N SER A 113 23.70 -38.84 -42.41
CA SER A 113 24.91 -38.91 -41.57
C SER A 113 24.77 -39.86 -40.37
N GLN A 114 23.57 -40.34 -40.07
CA GLN A 114 23.29 -41.23 -38.94
C GLN A 114 22.43 -42.41 -39.37
N ASN A 115 22.54 -43.52 -38.63
CA ASN A 115 21.76 -44.73 -38.86
C ASN A 115 20.50 -44.73 -38.00
N TYR A 116 19.39 -45.19 -38.57
CA TYR A 116 18.14 -45.40 -37.86
C TYR A 116 18.26 -46.44 -36.73
N SER A 117 17.66 -46.13 -35.58
CA SER A 117 17.48 -47.01 -34.43
C SER A 117 16.00 -47.01 -34.05
N GLU A 118 15.45 -48.16 -33.66
CA GLU A 118 14.04 -48.29 -33.24
C GLU A 118 13.71 -47.41 -32.01
N LYS A 119 14.72 -47.12 -31.17
CA LYS A 119 14.52 -46.24 -30.00
C LYS A 119 14.27 -44.78 -30.38
N LEU A 120 14.54 -44.37 -31.63
CA LEU A 120 14.16 -43.06 -32.14
C LEU A 120 12.65 -42.89 -32.30
N GLU A 121 11.87 -43.98 -32.23
CA GLU A 121 10.41 -43.90 -32.22
C GLU A 121 9.84 -43.43 -30.88
N ASP A 122 10.60 -43.56 -29.79
CA ASP A 122 10.19 -43.13 -28.44
C ASP A 122 10.76 -41.74 -28.12
N PRO A 123 9.91 -40.68 -28.00
CA PRO A 123 10.35 -39.34 -27.65
C PRO A 123 11.06 -39.22 -26.29
N LYS A 124 10.89 -40.21 -25.41
CA LYS A 124 11.52 -40.22 -24.08
C LYS A 124 12.88 -40.92 -24.07
N SER A 125 13.26 -41.59 -25.16
CA SER A 125 14.54 -42.29 -25.24
C SER A 125 15.70 -41.30 -25.27
N GLU A 126 16.84 -41.70 -24.72
CA GLU A 126 18.05 -40.86 -24.77
C GLU A 126 18.58 -40.68 -26.20
N GLU A 127 18.33 -41.65 -27.07
CA GLU A 127 18.71 -41.56 -28.49
C GLU A 127 17.87 -40.50 -29.22
N PHE A 128 16.56 -40.43 -28.94
CA PHE A 128 15.69 -39.39 -29.49
C PHE A 128 16.07 -38.01 -28.96
N LYS A 129 16.27 -37.85 -27.64
CA LYS A 129 16.64 -36.55 -27.05
C LYS A 129 17.92 -35.99 -27.65
N LYS A 130 18.97 -36.82 -27.73
CA LYS A 130 20.25 -36.44 -28.34
C LYS A 130 20.11 -36.09 -29.83
N PHE A 131 19.31 -36.86 -30.56
CA PHE A 131 19.00 -36.55 -31.95
C PHE A 131 18.24 -35.23 -32.08
N ASN A 132 17.22 -35.00 -31.24
CA ASN A 132 16.41 -33.79 -31.23
C ASN A 132 17.25 -32.53 -30.94
N GLU A 133 18.15 -32.60 -29.97
CA GLU A 133 19.11 -31.51 -29.67
C GLU A 133 19.98 -31.19 -30.90
N THR A 134 20.62 -32.22 -31.47
CA THR A 134 21.50 -32.07 -32.64
C THR A 134 20.73 -31.54 -33.86
N PHE A 135 19.51 -32.05 -34.08
CA PHE A 135 18.65 -31.65 -35.18
C PHE A 135 18.17 -30.21 -35.03
N THR A 136 17.77 -29.81 -33.83
CA THR A 136 17.35 -28.45 -33.52
C THR A 136 18.49 -27.46 -33.72
N GLU A 137 19.71 -27.80 -33.31
CA GLU A 137 20.89 -26.97 -33.52
C GLU A 137 21.24 -26.83 -35.01
N GLN A 138 21.17 -27.93 -35.77
CA GLN A 138 21.37 -27.88 -37.22
C GLN A 138 20.33 -26.98 -37.92
N MET A 139 19.05 -27.13 -37.56
CA MET A 139 17.98 -26.32 -38.14
C MET A 139 18.09 -24.84 -37.75
N LYS A 140 18.53 -24.54 -36.52
CA LYS A 140 18.81 -23.16 -36.10
C LYS A 140 19.87 -22.49 -36.97
N MET A 141 20.90 -23.22 -37.42
CA MET A 141 21.90 -22.69 -38.36
C MET A 141 21.32 -22.49 -39.76
N ILE A 142 20.51 -23.42 -40.27
CA ILE A 142 19.91 -23.33 -41.61
C ILE A 142 18.94 -22.15 -41.71
N TYR A 143 18.15 -21.91 -40.67
CA TYR A 143 17.14 -20.85 -40.63
C TYR A 143 17.61 -19.56 -39.95
N ALA A 144 18.90 -19.40 -39.64
CA ALA A 144 19.43 -18.25 -38.91
C ALA A 144 19.15 -16.88 -39.55
N GLU A 145 18.97 -16.85 -40.88
CA GLU A 145 18.66 -15.63 -41.65
C GLU A 145 17.15 -15.35 -41.76
N ILE A 146 16.29 -16.19 -41.17
CA ILE A 146 14.85 -15.97 -41.10
C ILE A 146 14.54 -15.37 -39.72
N PRO A 147 14.27 -14.05 -39.62
CA PRO A 147 14.05 -13.42 -38.33
C PRO A 147 12.81 -13.92 -37.61
N GLU A 148 11.81 -14.43 -38.34
CA GLU A 148 10.58 -15.00 -37.79
C GLU A 148 10.74 -16.45 -37.31
N TYR A 149 11.93 -17.06 -37.43
CA TYR A 149 12.17 -18.44 -36.97
C TYR A 149 12.25 -18.51 -35.44
N GLU A 150 11.34 -19.27 -34.83
CA GLU A 150 11.33 -19.53 -33.39
C GLU A 150 12.01 -20.87 -33.07
N GLY A 151 11.75 -21.91 -33.87
CA GLY A 151 12.27 -23.25 -33.60
C GLY A 151 11.69 -24.35 -34.50
N VAL A 152 12.00 -25.60 -34.15
CA VAL A 152 11.45 -26.79 -34.83
C VAL A 152 10.87 -27.78 -33.82
N VAL A 153 9.85 -28.52 -34.24
CA VAL A 153 9.23 -29.60 -33.46
C VAL A 153 9.17 -30.87 -34.32
N ILE A 154 9.89 -31.92 -33.91
CA ILE A 154 9.86 -33.20 -34.61
C ILE A 154 8.49 -33.88 -34.37
N LYS A 155 7.75 -34.16 -35.45
CA LYS A 155 6.50 -34.91 -35.42
C LYS A 155 6.74 -36.41 -35.40
N SER A 156 7.64 -36.89 -36.27
CA SER A 156 7.98 -38.31 -36.34
C SER A 156 9.34 -38.57 -36.98
N LEU A 157 9.94 -39.71 -36.62
CA LEU A 157 11.15 -40.25 -37.22
C LEU A 157 10.83 -41.61 -37.85
N ARG A 158 11.10 -41.79 -39.14
CA ARG A 158 10.81 -43.04 -39.88
C ARG A 158 12.07 -43.68 -40.47
N LYS A 159 11.99 -44.99 -40.70
CA LYS A 159 13.05 -45.80 -41.32
C LYS A 159 13.36 -45.34 -42.75
N GLY A 160 14.65 -45.21 -43.07
CA GLY A 160 15.15 -44.77 -44.38
C GLY A 160 16.33 -43.81 -44.25
N SER A 161 17.46 -44.25 -43.67
CA SER A 161 18.54 -43.43 -43.10
C SER A 161 18.11 -42.74 -41.80
N ILE A 162 17.23 -41.74 -41.82
CA ILE A 162 16.31 -41.27 -40.76
C ILE A 162 15.44 -40.21 -41.47
N VAL A 163 14.16 -40.50 -41.72
CA VAL A 163 13.23 -39.53 -42.31
C VAL A 163 12.58 -38.75 -41.19
N VAL A 164 12.83 -37.43 -41.15
CA VAL A 164 12.33 -36.52 -40.12
C VAL A 164 11.16 -35.74 -40.69
N ASP A 165 9.96 -35.98 -40.18
CA ASP A 165 8.83 -35.08 -40.38
C ASP A 165 8.79 -34.13 -39.18
N TYR A 166 8.85 -32.82 -39.44
CA TYR A 166 8.91 -31.80 -38.40
C TYR A 166 8.16 -30.54 -38.81
N ASP A 167 7.75 -29.77 -37.81
CA ASP A 167 7.20 -28.43 -38.02
C ASP A 167 8.27 -27.39 -37.76
N VAL A 168 8.42 -26.45 -38.69
CA VAL A 168 9.13 -25.18 -38.44
C VAL A 168 8.13 -24.21 -37.83
N ILE A 169 8.46 -23.70 -36.64
CA ILE A 169 7.65 -22.74 -35.91
C ILE A 169 8.13 -21.34 -36.28
N LEU A 170 7.23 -20.57 -36.86
CA LEU A 170 7.43 -19.16 -37.20
C LEU A 170 6.62 -18.29 -36.26
N LYS A 171 7.21 -17.23 -35.72
CA LYS A 171 6.56 -16.26 -34.82
C LYS A 171 6.82 -14.85 -35.31
N THR A 172 5.76 -14.07 -35.51
CA THR A 172 5.88 -12.65 -35.88
C THR A 172 4.74 -11.83 -35.30
N ARG A 173 4.86 -10.50 -35.39
CA ARG A 173 3.82 -9.56 -34.97
C ARG A 173 2.64 -9.66 -35.93
N TYR A 174 1.43 -9.56 -35.38
CA TYR A 174 0.22 -9.51 -36.17
C TYR A 174 0.18 -8.25 -37.03
N THR A 175 -0.02 -8.45 -38.31
CA THR A 175 -0.35 -7.42 -39.29
C THR A 175 -1.62 -7.86 -40.01
N PRO A 176 -2.52 -6.97 -40.45
CA PRO A 176 -3.71 -7.37 -41.21
C PRO A 176 -3.41 -8.27 -42.43
N GLU A 177 -2.20 -8.16 -42.98
CA GLU A 177 -1.71 -8.91 -44.15
C GLU A 177 -0.84 -10.13 -43.77
N TYR A 178 -0.91 -10.61 -42.52
CA TYR A 178 -0.02 -11.65 -41.97
C TYR A 178 0.03 -12.92 -42.85
N GLU A 179 -1.09 -13.33 -43.46
CA GLU A 179 -1.16 -14.51 -44.31
C GLU A 179 -0.19 -14.41 -45.51
N THR A 180 -0.15 -13.25 -46.15
CA THR A 180 0.73 -13.00 -47.30
C THR A 180 2.20 -12.94 -46.87
N VAL A 181 2.46 -12.37 -45.69
CA VAL A 181 3.80 -12.32 -45.09
C VAL A 181 4.30 -13.73 -44.82
N PHE A 182 3.50 -14.59 -44.18
CA PHE A 182 3.89 -15.97 -43.93
C PHE A 182 4.05 -16.81 -45.20
N GLN A 183 3.25 -16.57 -46.23
CA GLN A 183 3.46 -17.22 -47.53
C GLN A 183 4.81 -16.85 -48.14
N SER A 184 5.20 -15.57 -48.04
CA SER A 184 6.51 -15.11 -48.52
C SER A 184 7.67 -15.72 -47.72
N ILE A 185 7.52 -15.81 -46.39
CA ILE A 185 8.51 -16.43 -45.50
C ILE A 185 8.61 -17.93 -45.77
N SER A 186 7.49 -18.62 -45.96
CA SER A 186 7.47 -20.05 -46.29
C SER A 186 8.19 -20.35 -47.61
N SER A 187 8.04 -19.47 -48.61
CA SER A 187 8.78 -19.57 -49.88
C SER A 187 10.29 -19.42 -49.67
N ASN A 188 10.72 -18.39 -48.92
CA ASN A 188 12.13 -18.18 -48.57
C ASN A 188 12.71 -19.36 -47.75
N MET A 189 11.94 -19.86 -46.78
CA MET A 189 12.30 -21.03 -45.97
C MET A 189 12.51 -22.26 -46.84
N LYS A 190 11.62 -22.50 -47.80
CA LYS A 190 11.72 -23.61 -48.77
C LYS A 190 13.02 -23.51 -49.57
N GLU A 191 13.36 -22.33 -50.09
CA GLU A 191 14.62 -22.13 -50.82
C GLU A 191 15.85 -22.41 -49.94
N LYS A 192 15.83 -21.94 -48.68
CA LYS A 192 16.93 -22.16 -47.74
C LYS A 192 17.15 -23.63 -47.40
N ILE A 193 16.09 -24.37 -47.08
CA ILE A 193 16.22 -25.80 -46.76
C ILE A 193 16.64 -26.61 -47.98
N GLU A 194 16.12 -26.29 -49.17
CA GLU A 194 16.52 -26.94 -50.41
C GLU A 194 17.98 -26.65 -50.80
N ASN A 195 18.50 -25.46 -50.51
CA ASN A 195 19.91 -25.14 -50.72
C ASN A 195 20.80 -25.85 -49.68
N ALA A 196 20.41 -25.83 -48.41
CA ALA A 196 21.13 -26.51 -47.34
C ALA A 196 21.24 -28.02 -47.61
N THR A 197 20.17 -28.67 -48.05
CA THR A 197 20.18 -30.12 -48.34
C THR A 197 20.98 -30.49 -49.58
N LYS A 198 21.24 -29.54 -50.49
CA LYS A 198 22.17 -29.71 -51.63
C LYS A 198 23.63 -29.54 -51.24
N LEU A 199 23.94 -28.67 -50.28
CA LEU A 199 25.31 -28.39 -49.83
C LEU A 199 25.80 -29.35 -48.75
N GLN A 200 24.91 -29.78 -47.85
CA GLN A 200 25.22 -30.61 -46.68
C GLN A 200 24.96 -32.09 -46.98
N VAL A 201 25.72 -32.64 -47.91
CA VAL A 201 25.60 -34.04 -48.36
C VAL A 201 26.79 -34.84 -47.86
N THR A 202 26.57 -36.11 -47.52
CA THR A 202 27.64 -37.02 -47.13
C THR A 202 28.55 -37.31 -48.34
N VAL A 203 29.83 -36.97 -48.24
CA VAL A 203 30.85 -37.26 -49.26
C VAL A 203 31.92 -38.14 -48.61
N ASN A 204 32.19 -39.32 -49.19
CA ASN A 204 33.18 -40.28 -48.67
C ASN A 204 32.98 -40.65 -47.18
N ASN A 205 31.74 -40.84 -46.74
CA ASN A 205 31.36 -41.10 -45.34
C ASN A 205 31.70 -39.99 -44.34
N ASN A 206 32.02 -38.79 -44.83
CA ASN A 206 32.22 -37.61 -43.97
C ASN A 206 31.10 -36.60 -44.20
N CYS A 207 30.69 -35.94 -43.12
CA CYS A 207 29.69 -34.88 -43.14
C CYS A 207 30.36 -33.57 -42.69
N SER A 208 30.23 -32.53 -43.51
CA SER A 208 30.81 -31.20 -43.22
C SER A 208 29.99 -30.39 -42.20
N ALA A 209 28.85 -30.90 -41.77
CA ALA A 209 27.92 -30.27 -40.84
C ALA A 209 27.53 -31.23 -39.70
N LEU A 210 26.69 -30.78 -38.74
CA LEU A 210 26.22 -31.66 -37.66
C LEU A 210 25.37 -32.81 -38.22
N LEU A 211 24.55 -32.50 -39.23
CA LEU A 211 23.75 -33.49 -39.96
C LEU A 211 23.89 -33.28 -41.47
N CYS A 212 23.94 -34.38 -42.22
CA CYS A 212 23.89 -34.37 -43.67
C CYS A 212 22.56 -34.93 -44.16
N PHE A 213 22.10 -34.43 -45.30
CA PHE A 213 20.78 -34.69 -45.82
C PHE A 213 20.82 -35.35 -47.20
N ASN A 214 19.73 -35.98 -47.58
CA ASN A 214 19.49 -36.38 -48.96
C ASN A 214 18.82 -35.23 -49.72
N SER A 215 19.53 -34.67 -50.70
CA SER A 215 19.10 -33.51 -51.49
C SER A 215 17.84 -33.74 -52.33
N THR A 216 17.48 -35.00 -52.60
CA THR A 216 16.32 -35.37 -53.44
C THR A 216 15.07 -35.72 -52.64
N ALA A 217 15.18 -35.81 -51.31
CA ALA A 217 14.11 -36.27 -50.43
C ALA A 217 13.49 -35.16 -49.56
N THR A 218 13.83 -33.89 -49.80
CA THR A 218 13.25 -32.74 -49.08
C THR A 218 11.84 -32.44 -49.59
N LYS A 219 10.86 -32.38 -48.70
CA LYS A 219 9.49 -31.96 -49.02
C LYS A 219 9.05 -30.87 -48.05
N VAL A 220 8.50 -29.78 -48.58
CA VAL A 220 7.95 -28.67 -47.80
C VAL A 220 6.48 -28.54 -48.15
N GLN A 221 5.60 -28.61 -47.16
CA GLN A 221 4.17 -28.36 -47.35
C GLN A 221 3.84 -26.86 -47.25
N ASN A 222 2.67 -26.48 -47.76
CA ASN A 222 2.17 -25.11 -47.65
C ASN A 222 1.80 -24.78 -46.19
N VAL A 223 1.90 -23.50 -45.83
CA VAL A 223 1.43 -23.00 -44.54
C VAL A 223 -0.08 -23.16 -44.46
N SER A 224 -0.56 -23.90 -43.45
CA SER A 224 -2.00 -24.20 -43.31
C SER A 224 -2.54 -23.93 -41.91
N ASN A 225 -1.68 -23.78 -40.90
CA ASN A 225 -2.08 -23.66 -39.51
C ASN A 225 -1.57 -22.35 -38.90
N PHE A 226 -2.32 -21.25 -39.14
CA PHE A 226 -2.10 -19.97 -38.48
C PHE A 226 -2.80 -19.99 -37.12
N VAL A 227 -2.02 -19.81 -36.06
CA VAL A 227 -2.52 -19.63 -34.71
C VAL A 227 -2.22 -18.20 -34.31
N ILE A 228 -3.25 -17.37 -34.23
CA ILE A 228 -3.12 -16.05 -33.62
C ILE A 228 -2.97 -16.32 -32.12
N SER A 229 -1.74 -16.19 -31.63
CA SER A 229 -1.49 -16.29 -30.20
C SER A 229 -1.85 -14.94 -29.60
N ASN A 230 -3.03 -14.91 -29.01
CA ASN A 230 -3.24 -14.02 -27.89
C ASN A 230 -2.42 -14.66 -26.77
N GLU A 231 -1.10 -14.42 -26.70
CA GLU A 231 -0.33 -14.82 -25.53
C GLU A 231 -1.18 -14.45 -24.33
N THR A 232 -1.71 -15.47 -23.66
CA THR A 232 -2.82 -15.25 -22.74
C THR A 232 -2.25 -14.34 -21.70
N CYS A 233 -2.88 -13.19 -21.42
CA CYS A 233 -2.38 -12.30 -20.37
C CYS A 233 -2.05 -13.09 -19.08
N GLN A 234 -2.82 -14.16 -18.86
CA GLN A 234 -2.64 -15.20 -17.85
C GLN A 234 -1.28 -15.93 -17.80
N GLN A 235 -0.56 -16.08 -18.92
CA GLN A 235 0.77 -16.69 -18.97
C GLN A 235 1.88 -15.70 -18.62
N GLN A 236 1.67 -14.42 -18.95
CA GLN A 236 2.63 -13.36 -18.62
C GLN A 236 2.51 -12.95 -17.15
N VAL A 237 1.30 -13.02 -16.58
CA VAL A 237 1.06 -12.76 -15.17
C VAL A 237 1.24 -14.08 -14.39
N GLY A 238 1.99 -14.08 -13.29
CA GLY A 238 2.19 -15.29 -12.49
C GLY A 238 0.87 -15.97 -12.08
N GLU A 239 0.91 -17.28 -11.80
CA GLU A 239 -0.28 -18.13 -11.58
C GLU A 239 -1.30 -17.53 -10.59
N GLU A 240 -0.82 -16.80 -9.57
CA GLU A 240 -1.67 -16.18 -8.55
C GLU A 240 -2.66 -15.14 -9.11
N TYR A 241 -2.26 -14.41 -10.16
CA TYR A 241 -3.04 -13.33 -10.75
C TYR A 241 -3.72 -13.72 -12.06
N ALA A 242 -3.34 -14.85 -12.67
CA ALA A 242 -3.86 -15.32 -13.95
C ALA A 242 -5.40 -15.31 -14.04
N LYS A 243 -6.09 -15.65 -12.94
CA LYS A 243 -7.57 -15.63 -12.85
C LYS A 243 -8.21 -14.24 -12.93
N TYR A 244 -7.46 -13.16 -12.71
CA TYR A 244 -7.99 -11.79 -12.63
C TYR A 244 -7.55 -10.90 -13.78
N VAL A 245 -6.79 -11.43 -14.73
CA VAL A 245 -6.31 -10.70 -15.91
C VAL A 245 -7.01 -11.23 -17.16
N PHE A 246 -7.54 -10.31 -17.95
CA PHE A 246 -8.35 -10.57 -19.13
C PHE A 246 -7.76 -9.84 -20.33
N THR A 247 -7.99 -10.38 -21.52
CA THR A 247 -7.65 -9.72 -22.79
C THR A 247 -8.84 -8.90 -23.28
N GLU A 248 -8.65 -7.61 -23.55
CA GLU A 248 -9.64 -6.80 -24.26
C GLU A 248 -8.99 -6.07 -25.43
N THR A 249 -9.70 -5.99 -26.56
CA THR A 249 -9.20 -5.34 -27.78
C THR A 249 -9.79 -3.94 -27.88
N LYS A 250 -8.92 -2.93 -28.00
CA LYS A 250 -9.32 -1.52 -28.19
C LYS A 250 -8.63 -0.98 -29.43
N GLY A 251 -9.38 -0.87 -30.53
CA GLY A 251 -8.81 -0.62 -31.86
C GLY A 251 -8.04 -1.84 -32.38
N ASP A 252 -6.83 -1.65 -32.90
CA ASP A 252 -5.99 -2.74 -33.42
C ASP A 252 -5.11 -3.43 -32.36
N LYS A 253 -5.04 -2.86 -31.15
CA LYS A 253 -4.17 -3.29 -30.05
C LYS A 253 -4.92 -4.20 -29.06
N VAL A 254 -4.24 -5.25 -28.56
CA VAL A 254 -4.75 -6.06 -27.44
C VAL A 254 -4.16 -5.50 -26.17
N HIS A 255 -5.04 -5.20 -25.22
CA HIS A 255 -4.65 -4.81 -23.88
C HIS A 255 -4.93 -5.96 -22.93
N CYS A 256 -3.93 -6.26 -22.10
CA CYS A 256 -4.13 -7.02 -20.90
C CYS A 256 -4.68 -6.10 -19.83
N ILE A 257 -5.91 -6.38 -19.42
CA ILE A 257 -6.67 -5.57 -18.50
C ILE A 257 -7.01 -6.38 -17.25
N THR A 258 -7.17 -5.67 -16.15
CA THR A 258 -7.71 -6.19 -14.90
C THR A 258 -9.07 -5.55 -14.69
N ALA A 259 -9.85 -6.04 -13.71
CA ALA A 259 -11.07 -5.33 -13.32
C ALA A 259 -10.78 -3.88 -12.87
N CYS A 260 -9.54 -3.54 -12.49
CA CYS A 260 -9.18 -2.16 -12.12
C CYS A 260 -8.82 -1.26 -13.31
N SER A 261 -8.78 -1.77 -14.56
CA SER A 261 -8.44 -0.95 -15.72
C SER A 261 -9.59 0.00 -16.07
N ALA A 262 -9.37 1.31 -16.02
CA ALA A 262 -10.37 2.30 -16.40
C ALA A 262 -10.67 2.28 -17.92
N GLY A 263 -11.96 2.47 -18.28
CA GLY A 263 -12.36 2.66 -19.69
C GLY A 263 -12.52 1.38 -20.52
N TYR A 264 -12.78 0.27 -19.85
CA TYR A 264 -13.09 -1.06 -20.41
C TYR A 264 -14.44 -1.56 -19.88
N LYS A 265 -15.07 -2.53 -20.56
CA LYS A 265 -16.42 -3.00 -20.19
C LYS A 265 -16.47 -3.71 -18.84
N THR A 266 -15.37 -4.34 -18.44
CA THR A 266 -15.22 -5.10 -17.19
C THR A 266 -14.58 -4.27 -16.07
N SER A 267 -14.48 -2.95 -16.24
CA SER A 267 -13.92 -2.05 -15.25
C SER A 267 -14.81 -1.94 -14.00
N LEU A 268 -14.20 -2.10 -12.83
CA LEU A 268 -14.80 -1.93 -11.52
C LEU A 268 -14.73 -0.46 -11.13
N ASP A 269 -15.90 0.16 -10.98
CA ASP A 269 -16.01 1.54 -10.54
C ASP A 269 -15.99 1.63 -9.01
N CYS A 270 -14.90 2.16 -8.47
CA CYS A 270 -14.70 2.37 -7.04
C CYS A 270 -15.19 3.74 -6.55
N HIS A 271 -15.95 4.51 -7.35
CA HIS A 271 -16.48 5.83 -7.00
C HIS A 271 -15.45 6.74 -6.28
N TYR A 272 -15.52 6.84 -4.95
CA TYR A 272 -14.62 7.62 -4.09
C TYR A 272 -13.46 6.80 -3.51
N GLY A 273 -12.99 5.81 -4.26
CA GLY A 273 -11.91 4.91 -3.90
C GLY A 273 -10.95 4.65 -5.06
N LYS A 274 -9.82 4.02 -4.76
CA LYS A 274 -8.85 3.54 -5.75
C LYS A 274 -9.02 2.03 -5.92
N CYS A 275 -9.17 1.55 -7.16
CA CYS A 275 -9.14 0.11 -7.43
C CYS A 275 -7.69 -0.40 -7.35
N GLN A 276 -7.48 -1.49 -6.63
CA GLN A 276 -6.19 -2.18 -6.58
C GLN A 276 -6.41 -3.68 -6.71
N LEU A 277 -5.60 -4.33 -7.55
CA LEU A 277 -5.61 -5.77 -7.69
C LEU A 277 -4.74 -6.41 -6.59
N GLN A 278 -5.37 -7.19 -5.72
CA GLN A 278 -4.68 -8.00 -4.71
C GLN A 278 -4.67 -9.49 -5.11
N ARG A 279 -3.93 -10.33 -4.38
CA ARG A 279 -3.93 -11.80 -4.55
C ARG A 279 -5.31 -12.44 -4.34
N SER A 280 -6.13 -11.83 -3.50
CA SER A 280 -7.52 -12.23 -3.24
C SER A 280 -8.49 -11.79 -4.35
N GLY A 281 -8.07 -10.88 -5.23
CA GLY A 281 -8.89 -10.30 -6.29
C GLY A 281 -8.86 -8.77 -6.33
N PRO A 282 -9.61 -8.15 -7.25
CA PRO A 282 -9.74 -6.71 -7.33
C PRO A 282 -10.52 -6.18 -6.11
N GLN A 283 -10.00 -5.16 -5.45
CA GLN A 283 -10.64 -4.51 -4.31
C GLN A 283 -10.56 -2.99 -4.43
N CYS A 284 -11.62 -2.31 -3.99
CA CYS A 284 -11.64 -0.87 -3.88
C CYS A 284 -11.10 -0.44 -2.52
N LEU A 285 -10.08 0.41 -2.54
CA LEU A 285 -9.58 1.10 -1.35
C LEU A 285 -10.24 2.47 -1.24
N CYS A 286 -11.15 2.60 -0.28
CA CYS A 286 -11.87 3.86 -0.08
C CYS A 286 -10.93 4.96 0.43
N LEU A 287 -10.94 6.09 -0.27
CA LEU A 287 -10.12 7.23 0.11
C LEU A 287 -10.71 7.86 1.38
N THR A 288 -9.85 8.20 2.34
CA THR A 288 -10.28 9.00 3.49
C THR A 288 -9.98 10.46 3.19
N THR A 289 -11.02 11.28 3.15
CA THR A 289 -10.88 12.72 2.92
C THR A 289 -10.97 13.45 4.26
N ASP A 290 -10.62 14.73 4.31
CA ASP A 290 -10.76 15.53 5.54
C ASP A 290 -12.23 15.71 5.96
N THR A 291 -13.17 15.58 5.02
CA THR A 291 -14.59 15.88 5.24
C THR A 291 -15.47 14.65 5.33
N HIS A 292 -15.11 13.52 4.71
CA HIS A 292 -15.94 12.31 4.66
C HIS A 292 -15.13 11.04 4.94
N TRP A 293 -15.79 10.07 5.59
CA TRP A 293 -15.39 8.67 5.58
C TRP A 293 -16.20 7.93 4.51
N TYR A 294 -15.51 7.30 3.55
CA TYR A 294 -16.13 6.46 2.54
C TYR A 294 -16.02 4.98 2.93
N SER A 295 -17.07 4.21 2.71
CA SER A 295 -17.19 2.78 3.06
C SER A 295 -18.07 2.06 2.03
N GLY A 296 -18.06 0.72 2.07
CA GLY A 296 -18.72 -0.13 1.07
C GLY A 296 -17.70 -0.86 0.20
N GLU A 297 -18.16 -1.86 -0.56
CA GLU A 297 -17.30 -2.64 -1.46
C GLU A 297 -16.80 -1.82 -2.65
N THR A 298 -17.59 -0.82 -3.08
CA THR A 298 -17.27 0.12 -4.17
C THR A 298 -17.15 1.56 -3.68
N CYS A 299 -17.01 1.78 -2.37
CA CYS A 299 -16.86 3.09 -1.73
C CYS A 299 -18.00 4.08 -2.05
N ASP A 300 -19.23 3.54 -2.13
CA ASP A 300 -20.47 4.24 -2.42
C ASP A 300 -21.05 5.00 -1.22
N TRP A 301 -20.70 4.62 0.02
CA TRP A 301 -21.26 5.23 1.23
C TRP A 301 -20.31 6.25 1.85
N GLY A 302 -20.63 7.54 1.73
CA GLY A 302 -19.89 8.64 2.36
C GLY A 302 -20.59 9.22 3.61
N ILE A 303 -19.92 9.25 4.75
CA ILE A 303 -20.40 9.87 5.99
C ILE A 303 -19.56 11.12 6.31
N GLN A 304 -20.22 12.26 6.50
CA GLN A 304 -19.55 13.51 6.83
C GLN A 304 -18.95 13.50 8.24
N LYS A 305 -17.67 13.87 8.36
CA LYS A 305 -16.94 13.83 9.63
C LYS A 305 -17.50 14.79 10.68
N SER A 306 -17.83 16.01 10.27
CA SER A 306 -18.39 17.02 11.16
C SER A 306 -19.73 16.62 11.76
N LEU A 307 -20.53 15.80 11.06
CA LEU A 307 -21.78 15.27 11.61
C LEU A 307 -21.51 14.37 12.80
N VAL A 308 -20.57 13.43 12.67
CA VAL A 308 -20.20 12.51 13.75
C VAL A 308 -19.56 13.26 14.91
N TYR A 309 -18.60 14.16 14.65
CA TYR A 309 -18.01 14.97 15.71
C TYR A 309 -19.02 15.89 16.39
N GLY A 310 -20.00 16.43 15.64
CA GLY A 310 -21.09 17.23 16.17
C GLY A 310 -22.00 16.43 17.10
N LEU A 311 -22.41 15.22 16.70
CA LEU A 311 -23.26 14.36 17.53
C LEU A 311 -22.53 13.86 18.79
N VAL A 312 -21.27 13.43 18.65
CA VAL A 312 -20.45 13.00 19.80
C VAL A 312 -20.21 14.17 20.75
N GLY A 313 -19.89 15.36 20.22
CA GLY A 313 -19.72 16.57 21.02
C GLY A 313 -20.98 16.97 21.78
N ALA A 314 -22.14 16.93 21.13
CA ALA A 314 -23.43 17.21 21.77
C ALA A 314 -23.76 16.19 22.88
N ALA A 315 -23.55 14.90 22.63
CA ALA A 315 -23.78 13.85 23.62
C ALA A 315 -22.90 14.03 24.87
N VAL A 316 -21.62 14.36 24.68
CA VAL A 316 -20.68 14.65 25.79
C VAL A 316 -21.13 15.89 26.57
N ALA A 317 -21.54 16.96 25.88
CA ALA A 317 -22.04 18.17 26.54
C ALA A 317 -23.29 17.89 27.39
N VAL A 318 -24.26 17.12 26.86
CA VAL A 318 -25.46 16.72 27.61
C VAL A 318 -25.09 15.87 28.83
N LEU A 319 -24.17 14.93 28.68
CA LEU A 319 -23.69 14.10 29.79
C LEU A 319 -23.03 14.94 30.89
N LEU A 320 -22.23 15.95 30.52
CA LEU A 320 -21.67 16.90 31.49
C LEU A 320 -22.75 17.70 32.22
N VAL A 321 -23.78 18.18 31.53
CA VAL A 321 -24.91 18.89 32.15
C VAL A 321 -25.63 17.99 33.16
N ILE A 322 -25.87 16.72 32.82
CA ILE A 322 -26.48 15.74 33.74
C ILE A 322 -25.61 15.53 34.98
N LEU A 323 -24.29 15.38 34.82
CA LEU A 323 -23.37 15.24 35.94
C LEU A 323 -23.37 16.48 36.85
N VAL A 324 -23.45 17.68 36.29
CA VAL A 324 -23.57 18.92 37.06
C VAL A 324 -24.88 18.95 37.85
N ILE A 325 -26.01 18.59 37.22
CA ILE A 325 -27.31 18.53 37.91
C ILE A 325 -27.28 17.51 39.05
N LEU A 326 -26.76 16.30 38.81
CA LEU A 326 -26.60 15.28 39.85
C LEU A 326 -25.66 15.74 40.97
N GLY A 327 -24.58 16.45 40.63
CA GLY A 327 -23.69 17.10 41.58
C GLY A 327 -24.45 18.08 42.48
N VAL A 328 -25.19 19.02 41.90
CA VAL A 328 -25.99 20.00 42.64
C VAL A 328 -27.03 19.31 43.53
N LEU A 329 -27.80 18.36 43.00
CA LEU A 329 -28.78 17.61 43.78
C LEU A 329 -28.12 16.86 44.94
N SER A 330 -26.98 16.20 44.72
CA SER A 330 -26.26 15.49 45.77
C SER A 330 -25.77 16.44 46.89
N THR A 331 -25.33 17.66 46.53
CA THR A 331 -24.92 18.66 47.53
C THR A 331 -26.11 19.21 48.30
N ARG A 332 -27.26 19.43 47.65
CA ARG A 332 -28.49 19.86 48.32
C ARG A 332 -28.99 18.77 49.27
N PHE A 333 -29.06 17.53 48.83
CA PHE A 333 -29.43 16.40 49.69
C PHE A 333 -28.44 16.21 50.85
N ARG A 334 -27.13 16.34 50.63
CA ARG A 334 -26.14 16.31 51.72
C ARG A 334 -26.32 17.47 52.70
N ARG A 335 -26.60 18.68 52.22
CA ARG A 335 -26.88 19.84 53.08
C ARG A 335 -28.15 19.63 53.90
N GLU A 336 -29.23 19.14 53.30
CA GLU A 336 -30.48 18.83 53.99
C GLU A 336 -30.30 17.69 55.01
N ALA A 337 -29.61 16.61 54.64
CA ALA A 337 -29.30 15.52 55.56
C ALA A 337 -28.41 15.99 56.74
N ASN A 338 -27.43 16.87 56.48
CA ASN A 338 -26.62 17.48 57.54
C ASN A 338 -27.45 18.43 58.42
N ARG A 339 -28.38 19.20 57.85
CA ARG A 339 -29.33 20.02 58.62
C ARG A 339 -30.23 19.16 59.51
N GLN A 340 -30.70 18.01 59.02
CA GLN A 340 -31.48 17.07 59.83
C GLN A 340 -30.62 16.43 60.94
N LYS A 341 -29.39 16.00 60.64
CA LYS A 341 -28.45 15.50 61.66
C LYS A 341 -28.16 16.54 62.74
N PHE A 342 -27.96 17.80 62.35
CA PHE A 342 -27.77 18.90 63.30
C PHE A 342 -29.00 19.09 64.21
N LYS A 343 -30.22 19.10 63.64
CA LYS A 343 -31.47 19.18 64.42
C LYS A 343 -31.63 18.04 65.43
N VAL A 344 -31.35 16.79 65.03
CA VAL A 344 -31.42 15.62 65.91
C VAL A 344 -30.36 15.70 67.02
N SER A 345 -29.13 16.09 66.69
CA SER A 345 -28.07 16.28 67.70
C SER A 345 -28.39 17.39 68.70
N GLN A 346 -29.09 18.44 68.27
CA GLN A 346 -29.53 19.51 69.17
C GLN A 346 -30.62 19.02 70.11
N MET A 347 -31.60 18.24 69.63
CA MET A 347 -32.64 17.63 70.48
C MET A 347 -32.06 16.68 71.53
N GLN A 348 -31.04 15.89 71.20
CA GLN A 348 -30.34 15.06 72.21
C GLN A 348 -29.68 15.90 73.31
N LYS A 349 -29.10 17.05 72.96
CA LYS A 349 -28.52 17.98 73.94
C LYS A 349 -29.57 18.56 74.89
N TRP A 350 -30.75 18.92 74.39
CA TRP A 350 -31.87 19.39 75.22
C TRP A 350 -32.35 18.32 76.22
N ASN A 351 -32.37 17.04 75.81
CA ASN A 351 -32.76 15.93 76.70
C ASN A 351 -31.70 15.59 77.77
N GLU A 352 -30.46 16.04 77.61
CA GLU A 352 -29.39 15.86 78.60
C GLU A 352 -29.36 16.98 79.66
N GLU A 353 -30.12 18.07 79.48
CA GLU A 353 -30.16 19.24 80.37
C GLU A 353 -31.28 19.20 81.44
N GLU A 354 -31.85 18.02 81.72
CA GLU A 354 -32.96 17.84 82.69
C GLU A 354 -32.49 17.80 84.16
N GLY A 355 -31.64 18.74 84.54
CA GLY A 355 -31.08 18.85 85.88
C GLY A 355 -30.63 20.26 86.26
N ARG A 356 -31.51 21.27 86.24
CA ARG A 356 -31.22 22.57 86.90
C ARG A 356 -32.43 23.39 87.36
N ASN A 357 -32.21 24.16 88.44
CA ASN A 357 -33.13 24.85 89.36
C ASN A 357 -34.34 25.62 88.77
N PRO A 358 -35.51 25.61 89.44
CA PRO A 358 -36.67 26.39 89.04
C PRO A 358 -36.49 27.88 89.40
N GLY A 359 -36.69 28.78 88.43
CA GLY A 359 -36.82 30.22 88.67
C GLY A 359 -36.07 31.16 87.72
N ALA A 360 -35.25 30.65 86.79
CA ALA A 360 -34.58 31.50 85.80
C ALA A 360 -34.83 30.97 84.39
N PHE A 361 -35.79 31.59 83.69
CA PHE A 361 -35.96 31.37 82.25
C PHE A 361 -34.93 32.23 81.51
N HIS A 362 -33.92 31.60 80.93
CA HIS A 362 -33.06 32.27 79.95
C HIS A 362 -33.65 32.00 78.56
N ASN A 363 -34.11 33.04 77.88
CA ASN A 363 -34.53 32.91 76.49
C ASN A 363 -33.29 32.66 75.64
N VAL A 364 -33.03 31.41 75.29
CA VAL A 364 -32.08 31.06 74.23
C VAL A 364 -32.73 31.49 72.92
N GLY A 365 -32.31 32.66 72.43
CA GLY A 365 -32.79 33.20 71.16
C GLY A 365 -32.48 32.22 70.01
N PHE A 366 -33.46 32.01 69.14
CA PHE A 366 -33.26 31.35 67.87
C PHE A 366 -32.38 32.24 66.98
N ASP A 367 -31.13 31.85 66.80
CA ASP A 367 -30.23 32.51 65.87
C ASP A 367 -30.57 32.06 64.44
N HIS A 368 -31.42 32.83 63.77
CA HIS A 368 -31.65 32.69 62.34
C HIS A 368 -30.48 33.35 61.60
N ASN A 369 -29.46 32.55 61.27
CA ASN A 369 -28.47 32.95 60.26
C ASN A 369 -29.14 32.96 58.88
N GLU A 370 -29.77 34.08 58.53
CA GLU A 370 -30.00 34.48 57.15
C GLU A 370 -29.10 35.69 56.84
N GLU A 371 -28.17 35.46 55.93
CA GLU A 371 -27.31 36.48 55.32
C GLU A 371 -28.20 37.52 54.60
N GLY A 372 -28.29 38.72 55.18
CA GLY A 372 -29.03 39.83 54.59
C GLY A 372 -28.82 41.10 55.40
N GLU A 373 -28.25 42.11 54.76
CA GLU A 373 -27.69 43.32 55.36
C GLU A 373 -28.66 44.18 56.18
N ASN A 374 -28.11 44.83 57.21
CA ASN A 374 -28.63 46.00 57.95
C ASN A 374 -29.97 45.87 58.70
N TYR A 375 -29.95 45.31 59.91
CA TYR A 375 -30.88 45.72 60.97
C TYR A 375 -30.20 45.80 62.34
N VAL A 376 -30.53 46.86 63.08
CA VAL A 376 -30.07 47.16 64.44
C VAL A 376 -30.55 46.09 65.42
N HIS A 377 -29.63 45.59 66.25
CA HIS A 377 -29.84 44.55 67.25
C HIS A 377 -30.85 44.99 68.34
N LEU A 378 -32.14 44.71 68.15
CA LEU A 378 -33.21 45.00 69.10
C LEU A 378 -33.30 43.98 70.26
N GLY A 379 -32.24 43.20 70.50
CA GLY A 379 -32.22 42.12 71.50
C GLY A 379 -31.85 42.53 72.93
N SER A 380 -31.50 43.80 73.21
CA SER A 380 -31.06 44.21 74.57
C SER A 380 -32.06 45.06 75.35
N MET A 381 -33.22 45.41 74.77
CA MET A 381 -34.19 46.31 75.42
C MET A 381 -35.34 45.62 76.15
N TYR A 382 -35.49 44.29 76.01
CA TYR A 382 -36.61 43.54 76.57
C TYR A 382 -36.22 42.49 77.62
N SER A 383 -35.04 42.60 78.25
CA SER A 383 -34.59 41.57 79.19
C SER A 383 -35.09 41.73 80.62
N ASN A 384 -35.57 42.92 81.03
CA ASN A 384 -35.97 43.16 82.43
C ASN A 384 -37.32 43.89 82.50
N PHE A 385 -38.41 43.15 82.32
CA PHE A 385 -39.75 43.65 82.65
C PHE A 385 -40.13 43.14 84.04
N GLU A 386 -40.21 44.03 85.01
CA GLU A 386 -40.70 43.72 86.37
C GLU A 386 -42.03 44.45 86.57
N ALA A 387 -43.14 43.71 86.64
CA ALA A 387 -44.47 44.28 86.72
C ALA A 387 -44.79 44.71 88.17
N SER A 388 -45.05 46.01 88.38
CA SER A 388 -45.52 46.53 89.68
C SER A 388 -47.00 46.23 89.87
N LEU A 389 -47.32 45.29 90.75
CA LEU A 389 -48.69 44.86 91.09
C LEU A 389 -49.31 45.68 92.24
N SER A 390 -48.73 46.84 92.60
CA SER A 390 -49.13 47.61 93.79
C SER A 390 -50.51 48.29 93.72
N HIS A 391 -51.12 48.36 92.54
CA HIS A 391 -52.40 49.07 92.31
C HIS A 391 -53.57 48.15 91.89
N ILE A 392 -53.41 46.82 91.98
CA ILE A 392 -54.46 45.88 91.57
C ILE A 392 -55.20 45.35 92.81
N ASN A 393 -56.49 45.66 92.93
CA ASN A 393 -57.36 45.11 93.95
C ASN A 393 -57.89 43.74 93.50
N PRO A 394 -57.48 42.62 94.12
CA PRO A 394 -57.79 41.27 93.63
C PRO A 394 -59.25 40.84 93.84
N GLU A 395 -60.07 41.61 94.56
CA GLU A 395 -61.49 41.27 94.79
C GLU A 395 -62.45 41.90 93.77
N GLU A 396 -61.96 42.72 92.84
CA GLU A 396 -62.79 43.37 91.84
C GLU A 396 -63.13 42.39 90.69
N LYS A 397 -64.38 41.90 90.65
CA LYS A 397 -64.86 41.04 89.56
C LYS A 397 -65.19 41.86 88.32
N ILE A 398 -64.32 41.77 87.33
CA ILE A 398 -64.52 42.36 86.00
C ILE A 398 -65.56 41.50 85.23
N GLN A 399 -66.69 42.09 84.84
CA GLN A 399 -67.63 41.49 83.89
C GLN A 399 -67.45 42.11 82.51
N ILE A 400 -67.00 41.30 81.54
CA ILE A 400 -66.82 41.72 80.15
C ILE A 400 -67.98 41.14 79.33
N GLN A 401 -68.79 42.00 78.70
CA GLN A 401 -69.83 41.55 77.78
C GLN A 401 -69.22 41.06 76.46
N ARG A 402 -69.77 39.97 75.93
CA ARG A 402 -69.37 39.37 74.65
C ARG A 402 -69.87 40.24 73.50
N PRO A 403 -69.00 40.76 72.61
CA PRO A 403 -69.45 41.47 71.42
C PRO A 403 -70.01 40.49 70.36
N GLU A 404 -71.13 40.86 69.74
CA GLU A 404 -71.73 40.14 68.61
C GLU A 404 -71.12 40.61 67.27
N ILE A 405 -70.90 39.65 66.37
CA ILE A 405 -70.31 39.86 65.04
C ILE A 405 -71.45 39.86 64.02
N VAL A 406 -71.64 40.98 63.32
CA VAL A 406 -72.58 41.08 62.19
C VAL A 406 -71.91 40.54 60.93
N MET A 407 -72.40 39.42 60.39
CA MET A 407 -72.04 38.95 59.05
C MET A 407 -73.07 39.45 58.05
N THR A 408 -72.66 40.29 57.09
CA THR A 408 -73.47 40.62 55.91
C THR A 408 -73.13 39.68 54.78
N SER A 409 -74.07 38.81 54.41
CA SER A 409 -74.05 37.99 53.19
C SER A 409 -75.21 38.36 52.29
N LEU A 410 -74.96 38.52 51.00
CA LEU A 410 -75.80 37.98 49.93
C LEU A 410 -74.96 37.85 48.65
#